data_AF-A0A441TXD7-F1
#
_entry.id   AF-A0A441TXD7-F1
#
_cell.length_a   1.000
_cell.length_b   1.000
_cell.length_c   1.000
_cell.angle_alpha   90.00
_cell.angle_beta   90.00
_cell.angle_gamma   90.00
#
_symmetry.space_group_name_H-M   'P 1'
#
loop_
_entity.id
_entity.type
_entity.pdbx_description
1 polymer ?
#
loop_
_entity_poly.entity_id
_entity_poly.type
_entity_poly.pdbx_seq_one_letter_code
_entity_poly.pdbx_strand_id
1 'polypeptide(L)'
;MARRSQTGNPEALRLKLIELLGDLPERLRTGTVGEQVCSLVEVNLHLRALGASIGSSLAPSNSASGRARLLAYLRDQAGRIVHTEELMIVAGIGDYPRRIRELRADHGWPIISGLAVRDMRADTASRVSNDKGDQPSSMVPEEYMLIEDLCDFDATRRWKEAANLRDQAPNPRAAVLAYLRRAVGKRVTAEELRYVAGNSSTWPAAVRSLCEEGWPIAHKGDGKSDLPSGIYILVSGERTVVEPV
;
A
#
# COMPACT_ATOMS: atom_id res chain seq x y z
N MET A 1 -13.16 -13.50 -22.30
CA MET A 1 -11.70 -13.52 -21.99
C MET A 1 -11.21 -12.08 -21.91
N ALA A 2 -10.59 -11.67 -20.80
CA ALA A 2 -10.10 -10.30 -20.63
C ALA A 2 -8.95 -10.03 -21.62
N ARG A 3 -9.14 -9.06 -22.52
CA ARG A 3 -8.12 -8.62 -23.49
C ARG A 3 -6.93 -8.06 -22.68
N ARG A 4 -5.82 -8.82 -22.62
CA ARG A 4 -4.56 -8.34 -22.02
C ARG A 4 -4.12 -7.08 -22.78
N SER A 5 -3.80 -6.03 -22.04
CA SER A 5 -3.25 -4.79 -22.59
C SER A 5 -1.96 -5.12 -23.36
N GLN A 6 -2.01 -5.12 -24.70
CA GLN A 6 -0.78 -5.11 -25.50
C GLN A 6 -0.10 -3.77 -25.24
N THR A 7 1.15 -3.83 -24.83
CA THR A 7 2.04 -2.67 -24.66
C THR A 7 2.35 -2.09 -26.04
N GLY A 8 1.41 -1.32 -26.57
CA GLY A 8 1.59 -0.57 -27.82
C GLY A 8 2.47 0.66 -27.59
N ASN A 9 3.02 1.20 -28.69
CA ASN A 9 3.74 2.48 -28.67
C ASN A 9 2.82 3.58 -28.08
N PRO A 10 3.24 4.29 -27.00
CA PRO A 10 2.44 5.35 -26.37
C PRO A 10 1.94 6.41 -27.36
N GLU A 11 2.77 6.81 -28.33
CA GLU A 11 2.37 7.83 -29.33
C GLU A 11 1.27 7.33 -30.26
N ALA A 12 1.34 6.06 -30.68
CA ALA A 12 0.30 5.46 -31.51
C ALA A 12 -1.04 5.37 -30.76
N LEU A 13 -1.00 5.01 -29.47
CA LEU A 13 -2.17 4.97 -28.60
C LEU A 13 -2.75 6.36 -28.35
N ARG A 14 -1.90 7.38 -28.15
CA ARG A 14 -2.31 8.78 -28.02
C ARG A 14 -3.03 9.28 -29.26
N LEU A 15 -2.48 9.04 -30.45
CA LEU A 15 -3.10 9.42 -31.72
C LEU A 15 -4.47 8.75 -31.90
N LYS A 16 -4.58 7.45 -31.58
CA LYS A 16 -5.85 6.75 -31.68
C LYS A 16 -6.90 7.28 -30.69
N LEU A 17 -6.48 7.67 -29.49
CA LEU A 17 -7.37 8.25 -28.50
C LEU A 17 -7.92 9.61 -28.97
N ILE A 18 -7.10 10.44 -29.62
CA ILE A 18 -7.54 11.72 -30.20
C ILE A 18 -8.60 11.50 -31.28
N GLU A 19 -8.37 10.53 -32.17
CA GLU A 19 -9.35 10.16 -33.22
C GLU A 19 -10.69 9.75 -32.59
N LEU A 20 -10.67 8.85 -31.60
CA LEU A 20 -11.88 8.40 -30.91
C LEU A 20 -12.62 9.53 -30.20
N LEU A 21 -11.88 10.44 -29.56
CA LEU A 21 -12.46 11.61 -28.89
C LEU A 21 -13.03 12.63 -29.89
N GLY A 22 -12.48 12.71 -31.11
CA GLY A 22 -13.00 13.55 -32.18
C GLY A 22 -14.37 13.11 -32.67
N ASP A 23 -14.59 11.80 -32.79
CA ASP A 23 -15.88 11.22 -33.22
C ASP A 23 -16.92 11.15 -32.10
N LEU A 24 -16.48 11.18 -30.84
CA LEU A 24 -17.32 10.93 -29.68
C LEU A 24 -18.54 11.87 -29.57
N PRO A 25 -18.46 13.19 -29.85
CA PRO A 25 -19.60 14.09 -29.74
C PRO A 25 -20.79 13.70 -30.61
N GLU A 26 -20.55 13.26 -31.85
CA GLU A 26 -21.61 12.81 -32.74
C GLU A 26 -22.21 11.48 -32.26
N ARG A 27 -21.36 10.52 -31.88
CA ARG A 27 -21.80 9.23 -31.33
C ARG A 27 -22.65 9.41 -30.07
N LEU A 28 -22.32 10.39 -29.22
CA LEU A 28 -23.10 10.73 -28.03
C LEU A 28 -24.43 11.41 -28.32
N ARG A 29 -24.55 12.13 -29.44
CA ARG A 29 -25.78 12.85 -29.80
C ARG A 29 -26.81 11.96 -30.49
N THR A 30 -26.35 11.06 -31.37
CA THR A 30 -27.23 10.29 -32.26
C THR A 30 -27.39 8.83 -31.85
N GLY A 31 -26.47 8.29 -31.05
CA GLY A 31 -26.50 6.90 -30.63
C GLY A 31 -27.53 6.61 -29.55
N THR A 32 -28.00 5.37 -29.50
CA THR A 32 -28.72 4.80 -28.36
C THR A 32 -27.85 4.77 -27.10
N VAL A 33 -28.44 4.70 -25.91
CA VAL A 33 -27.69 4.60 -24.64
C VAL A 33 -26.64 3.47 -24.67
N GLY A 34 -26.97 2.33 -25.28
CA GLY A 34 -26.03 1.22 -25.43
C GLY A 34 -24.81 1.59 -26.30
N GLU A 35 -25.02 2.25 -27.44
CA GLU A 35 -23.96 2.70 -28.34
C GLU A 35 -23.09 3.81 -27.72
N GLN A 36 -23.72 4.70 -26.95
CA GLN A 36 -23.02 5.73 -26.17
C GLN A 36 -22.08 5.09 -25.15
N VAL A 37 -22.58 4.12 -24.37
CA VAL A 37 -21.77 3.38 -23.39
C VAL A 37 -20.66 2.60 -24.08
N CYS A 38 -20.94 1.91 -25.19
CA CYS A 38 -19.92 1.19 -25.95
C CYS A 38 -18.80 2.13 -26.46
N SER A 39 -19.16 3.34 -26.91
CA SER A 39 -18.19 4.35 -27.33
C SER A 39 -17.29 4.79 -26.16
N LEU A 40 -17.87 5.02 -24.98
CA LEU A 40 -17.10 5.34 -23.77
C LEU A 40 -16.22 4.17 -23.31
N VAL A 41 -16.69 2.92 -23.45
CA VAL A 41 -15.88 1.72 -23.18
C VAL A 41 -14.68 1.65 -24.12
N GLU A 42 -14.86 1.95 -25.41
CA GLU A 42 -13.76 1.98 -26.38
C GLU A 42 -12.69 3.02 -26.02
N VAL A 43 -13.11 4.24 -25.68
CA VAL A 43 -12.22 5.30 -25.18
C VAL A 43 -11.48 4.85 -23.92
N ASN A 44 -12.21 4.26 -22.96
CA ASN A 44 -11.62 3.79 -21.71
C ASN A 44 -10.57 2.68 -21.93
N LEU A 45 -10.82 1.74 -22.84
CA LEU A 45 -9.88 0.69 -23.18
C LEU A 45 -8.57 1.25 -23.78
N HIS A 46 -8.65 2.25 -24.64
CA HIS A 46 -7.47 2.91 -25.23
C HIS A 46 -6.72 3.75 -24.20
N LEU A 47 -7.43 4.48 -23.33
CA LEU A 47 -6.81 5.20 -22.22
C LEU A 47 -6.07 4.25 -21.26
N ARG A 48 -6.67 3.10 -20.93
CA ARG A 48 -6.01 2.06 -20.12
C ARG A 48 -4.78 1.47 -20.81
N ALA A 49 -4.85 1.24 -22.12
CA ALA A 49 -3.71 0.75 -22.89
C ALA A 49 -2.55 1.77 -22.90
N LEU A 50 -2.86 3.06 -23.01
CA LEU A 50 -1.89 4.15 -22.92
C LEU A 50 -1.25 4.22 -21.52
N GLY A 51 -2.05 4.18 -20.46
CA GLY A 51 -1.51 4.14 -19.09
C GLY A 51 -0.63 2.92 -18.84
N ALA A 52 -1.05 1.74 -19.31
CA ALA A 52 -0.26 0.52 -19.23
C ALA A 52 1.05 0.59 -20.03
N SER A 53 1.07 1.25 -21.19
CA SER A 53 2.31 1.39 -21.97
C SER A 53 3.32 2.31 -21.29
N ILE A 54 2.86 3.39 -20.64
CA ILE A 54 3.68 4.24 -19.78
C ILE A 54 4.23 3.42 -18.60
N GLY A 55 3.37 2.71 -17.87
CA GLY A 55 3.84 1.88 -16.75
C GLY A 55 4.81 0.78 -17.18
N SER A 56 4.68 0.27 -18.40
CA SER A 56 5.59 -0.72 -18.96
C SER A 56 6.95 -0.19 -19.39
N SER A 57 7.12 1.12 -19.60
CA SER A 57 8.46 1.69 -19.83
C SER A 57 9.32 1.65 -18.56
N LEU A 58 8.69 1.64 -17.38
CA LEU A 58 9.34 1.51 -16.09
C LEU A 58 9.60 0.05 -15.69
N ALA A 59 8.74 -0.87 -16.13
CA ALA A 59 8.84 -2.28 -15.78
C ALA A 59 9.94 -3.00 -16.60
N PRO A 60 10.60 -4.04 -16.03
CA PRO A 60 11.51 -4.88 -16.79
C PRO A 60 10.82 -5.44 -18.05
N SER A 61 11.56 -5.54 -19.15
CA SER A 61 11.09 -5.80 -20.53
C SER A 61 10.17 -7.01 -20.71
N ASN A 62 10.08 -7.91 -19.72
CA ASN A 62 9.31 -9.15 -19.74
C ASN A 62 8.09 -9.15 -18.80
N SER A 63 7.73 -8.01 -18.19
CA SER A 63 6.65 -7.97 -17.20
C SER A 63 5.38 -7.27 -17.73
N ALA A 64 4.60 -8.01 -18.51
CA ALA A 64 3.30 -7.55 -19.03
C ALA A 64 2.19 -7.44 -17.96
N SER A 65 2.48 -7.80 -16.70
CA SER A 65 1.49 -7.84 -15.63
C SER A 65 1.25 -6.47 -14.98
N GLY A 66 -0.02 -6.15 -14.66
CA GLY A 66 -0.36 -4.92 -13.93
C GLY A 66 0.34 -4.82 -12.58
N ARG A 67 0.59 -5.96 -11.90
CA ARG A 67 1.38 -6.02 -10.65
C ARG A 67 2.81 -5.50 -10.85
N ALA A 68 3.45 -5.89 -11.94
CA ALA A 68 4.83 -5.50 -12.19
C ALA A 68 4.95 -4.02 -12.57
N ARG A 69 3.99 -3.49 -13.34
CA ARG A 69 3.90 -2.04 -13.59
C ARG A 69 3.70 -1.24 -12.30
N LEU A 70 2.79 -1.70 -11.44
CA LEU A 70 2.58 -1.08 -10.12
C LEU A 70 3.84 -1.08 -9.28
N LEU A 71 4.54 -2.21 -9.21
CA LEU A 71 5.78 -2.29 -8.45
C LEU A 71 6.85 -1.37 -9.02
N ALA A 72 7.08 -1.38 -10.33
CA ALA A 72 8.07 -0.53 -10.98
C ALA A 72 7.81 0.96 -10.70
N TYR A 73 6.55 1.39 -10.84
CA TYR A 73 6.14 2.75 -10.56
C TYR A 73 6.28 3.12 -9.08
N LEU A 74 5.87 2.25 -8.15
CA LEU A 74 6.02 2.50 -6.72
C LEU A 74 7.49 2.60 -6.29
N ARG A 75 8.40 1.82 -6.91
CA ARG A 75 9.83 1.88 -6.64
C ARG A 75 10.46 3.17 -7.17
N ASP A 76 10.07 3.59 -8.37
CA ASP A 76 10.47 4.88 -8.96
C ASP A 76 9.98 6.07 -8.12
N GLN A 77 8.82 5.91 -7.46
CA GLN A 77 8.19 6.91 -6.59
C GLN A 77 8.35 6.58 -5.09
N ALA A 78 9.42 5.88 -4.68
CA ALA A 78 9.63 5.52 -3.29
C ALA A 78 9.64 6.76 -2.37
N GLY A 79 8.91 6.69 -1.25
CA GLY A 79 8.73 7.80 -0.32
C GLY A 79 7.72 8.87 -0.75
N ARG A 80 7.14 8.77 -1.96
CA ARG A 80 6.08 9.68 -2.44
C ARG A 80 4.70 9.08 -2.18
N ILE A 81 3.75 9.94 -1.84
CA ILE A 81 2.32 9.60 -1.81
C ILE A 81 1.83 9.41 -3.26
N VAL A 82 1.17 8.27 -3.50
CA VAL A 82 0.62 7.87 -4.80
C VAL A 82 -0.88 7.64 -4.66
N HIS A 83 -1.66 8.26 -5.54
CA HIS A 83 -3.12 8.16 -5.54
C HIS A 83 -3.62 6.89 -6.24
N THR A 84 -4.81 6.45 -5.84
CA THR A 84 -5.55 5.34 -6.46
C THR A 84 -5.65 5.46 -7.99
N GLU A 85 -5.94 6.66 -8.51
CA GLU A 85 -6.09 6.92 -9.94
C GLU A 85 -4.78 6.70 -10.69
N GLU A 86 -3.65 7.10 -10.13
CA GLU A 86 -2.32 6.86 -10.69
C GLU A 86 -2.05 5.35 -10.79
N LEU A 87 -2.34 4.61 -9.72
CA LEU A 87 -2.20 3.15 -9.70
C LEU A 87 -3.10 2.48 -10.74
N MET A 88 -4.35 2.94 -10.92
CA MET A 88 -5.26 2.42 -11.93
C MET A 88 -4.75 2.64 -13.35
N ILE A 89 -4.22 3.85 -13.63
CA ILE A 89 -3.67 4.23 -14.94
C ILE A 89 -2.43 3.38 -15.25
N VAL A 90 -1.45 3.36 -14.34
CA VAL A 90 -0.19 2.64 -14.51
C VAL A 90 -0.42 1.13 -14.62
N ALA A 91 -1.31 0.57 -13.79
CA ALA A 91 -1.61 -0.85 -13.85
C ALA A 91 -2.44 -1.21 -15.09
N GLY A 92 -3.16 -0.26 -15.69
CA GLY A 92 -4.12 -0.51 -16.78
C GLY A 92 -5.30 -1.40 -16.36
N ILE A 93 -5.56 -1.52 -15.05
CA ILE A 93 -6.59 -2.40 -14.47
C ILE A 93 -7.26 -1.70 -13.28
N GLY A 94 -8.54 -2.02 -13.03
CA GLY A 94 -9.25 -1.58 -11.83
C GLY A 94 -8.93 -2.42 -10.58
N ASP A 95 -8.43 -3.64 -10.75
CA ASP A 95 -8.08 -4.57 -9.65
C ASP A 95 -6.70 -4.27 -9.02
N TYR A 96 -6.27 -3.00 -9.04
CA TYR A 96 -5.04 -2.57 -8.40
C TYR A 96 -5.03 -2.85 -6.87
N PRO A 97 -6.14 -2.75 -6.09
CA PRO A 97 -6.07 -2.97 -4.64
C PRO A 97 -5.66 -4.40 -4.32
N ARG A 98 -6.07 -5.38 -5.13
CA ARG A 98 -5.62 -6.76 -4.98
C ARG A 98 -4.13 -6.90 -5.28
N ARG A 99 -3.62 -6.24 -6.31
CA ARG A 99 -2.18 -6.25 -6.61
C ARG A 99 -1.32 -5.60 -5.53
N ILE A 100 -1.80 -4.52 -4.91
CA ILE A 100 -1.13 -3.93 -3.75
C ILE A 100 -1.09 -4.91 -2.57
N ARG A 101 -2.17 -5.66 -2.32
CA ARG A 101 -2.16 -6.72 -1.29
C ARG A 101 -1.16 -7.82 -1.61
N GLU A 102 -1.10 -8.28 -2.85
CA GLU A 102 -0.10 -9.27 -3.30
C GLU A 102 1.33 -8.74 -3.14
N LEU A 103 1.60 -7.47 -3.50
CA LEU A 103 2.92 -6.86 -3.35
C LEU A 103 3.36 -6.81 -1.88
N ARG A 104 2.44 -6.55 -0.95
CA ARG A 104 2.72 -6.58 0.49
C ARG A 104 2.89 -8.00 1.02
N ALA A 105 1.88 -8.84 0.81
CA ALA A 105 1.77 -10.14 1.46
C ALA A 105 2.66 -11.21 0.83
N ASP A 106 2.68 -11.27 -0.51
CA ASP A 106 3.35 -12.34 -1.25
C ASP A 106 4.77 -11.95 -1.66
N HIS A 107 5.05 -10.65 -1.75
CA HIS A 107 6.32 -10.12 -2.24
C HIS A 107 7.06 -9.20 -1.26
N GLY A 108 6.50 -8.92 -0.08
CA GLY A 108 7.24 -8.24 1.00
C GLY A 108 7.61 -6.79 0.76
N TRP A 109 6.90 -6.08 -0.13
CA TRP A 109 7.14 -4.66 -0.35
C TRP A 109 6.50 -3.82 0.76
N PRO A 110 7.23 -2.88 1.39
CA PRO A 110 6.76 -2.07 2.51
C PRO A 110 5.86 -0.93 2.03
N ILE A 111 4.67 -1.29 1.54
CA ILE A 111 3.65 -0.36 1.07
C ILE A 111 2.69 -0.09 2.22
N ILE A 112 2.42 1.18 2.51
CA ILE A 112 1.40 1.61 3.47
C ILE A 112 0.24 2.32 2.79
N SER A 113 -0.96 2.18 3.34
CA SER A 113 -2.14 2.93 2.92
C SER A 113 -2.40 4.11 3.85
N GLY A 114 -3.15 5.10 3.36
CA GLY A 114 -3.60 6.20 4.19
C GLY A 114 -4.50 5.79 5.35
N LEU A 115 -5.13 4.61 5.30
CA LEU A 115 -5.85 4.06 6.46
C LEU A 115 -4.90 3.75 7.62
N ALA A 116 -3.78 3.07 7.37
CA ALA A 116 -2.79 2.78 8.41
C ALA A 116 -2.18 4.07 8.97
N VAL A 117 -1.89 5.04 8.11
CA VAL A 117 -1.37 6.35 8.52
C VAL A 117 -2.38 7.13 9.35
N ARG A 118 -3.66 7.14 8.97
CA ARG A 118 -4.74 7.77 9.74
C ARG A 118 -4.88 7.14 11.13
N ASP A 119 -4.80 5.82 11.24
CA ASP A 119 -4.86 5.12 12.52
C ASP A 119 -3.71 5.57 13.43
N MET A 120 -2.47 5.63 12.92
CA MET A 120 -1.29 6.15 13.66
C MET A 120 -1.46 7.61 14.10
N ARG A 121 -2.07 8.43 13.26
CA ARG A 121 -2.34 9.85 13.55
C ARG A 121 -3.37 10.03 14.65
N ALA A 122 -4.48 9.30 14.58
CA ALA A 122 -5.53 9.36 15.58
C ALA A 122 -4.98 9.00 16.97
N ASP A 123 -4.12 7.99 17.02
CA ASP A 123 -3.40 7.59 18.22
C ASP A 123 -2.49 8.70 18.77
N THR A 124 -1.73 9.37 17.90
CA THR A 124 -0.82 10.46 18.29
C THR A 124 -1.57 11.72 18.72
N ALA A 125 -2.59 12.13 17.95
CA ALA A 125 -3.40 13.32 18.20
C ALA A 125 -4.19 13.22 19.51
N SER A 126 -4.59 12.01 19.93
CA SER A 126 -5.22 11.79 21.24
C SER A 126 -4.32 12.13 22.45
N ARG A 127 -3.02 12.39 22.23
CA ARG A 127 -2.00 12.53 23.28
C ARG A 127 -1.35 13.90 23.35
N VAL A 128 -1.37 14.67 22.25
CA VAL A 128 -0.55 15.88 22.11
C VAL A 128 -1.41 17.13 22.03
N SER A 129 -1.49 17.87 23.13
CA SER A 129 -1.62 19.32 23.11
C SER A 129 -0.23 19.93 22.87
N ASN A 130 -0.01 20.51 21.69
CA ASN A 130 1.09 21.43 21.33
C ASN A 130 2.49 20.95 20.92
N ASP A 131 2.77 19.67 20.64
CA ASP A 131 4.06 19.28 20.07
C ASP A 131 4.00 19.07 18.55
N LYS A 132 4.68 19.95 17.80
CA LYS A 132 4.75 19.98 16.32
C LYS A 132 5.84 19.03 15.81
N GLY A 133 5.90 17.82 16.35
CA GLY A 133 6.81 16.78 15.89
C GLY A 133 6.28 16.11 14.64
N ASP A 134 6.96 16.34 13.51
CA ASP A 134 6.94 15.60 12.24
C ASP A 134 5.79 14.59 12.08
N GLN A 135 4.57 15.12 11.89
CA GLN A 135 3.37 14.31 11.78
C GLN A 135 3.56 13.29 10.64
N PRO A 136 3.19 12.02 10.81
CA PRO A 136 3.18 11.06 9.71
C PRO A 136 2.41 11.68 8.54
N SER A 137 2.84 11.49 7.30
CA SER A 137 2.35 12.16 6.09
C SER A 137 0.82 12.34 6.04
N SER A 138 0.34 13.45 5.47
CA SER A 138 -1.09 13.73 5.30
C SER A 138 -1.73 12.87 4.24
N MET A 139 -1.81 11.57 4.54
CA MET A 139 -2.40 10.60 3.63
C MET A 139 -3.89 10.45 3.87
N VAL A 140 -4.68 10.47 2.78
CA VAL A 140 -6.09 10.08 2.79
C VAL A 140 -6.25 8.58 2.48
N PRO A 141 -7.39 7.94 2.84
CA PRO A 141 -7.56 6.49 2.69
C PRO A 141 -7.26 5.92 1.30
N GLU A 142 -7.48 6.71 0.24
CA GLU A 142 -7.31 6.34 -1.17
C GLU A 142 -5.85 6.48 -1.67
N GLU A 143 -4.90 6.77 -0.78
CA GLU A 143 -3.49 6.94 -1.10
C GLU A 143 -2.62 5.81 -0.56
N TYR A 144 -1.52 5.55 -1.26
CA TYR A 144 -0.52 4.56 -0.94
C TYR A 144 0.88 5.17 -1.00
N MET A 145 1.81 4.59 -0.26
CA MET A 145 3.22 4.98 -0.32
C MET A 145 4.09 3.74 -0.15
N LEU A 146 5.08 3.56 -1.03
CA LEU A 146 6.18 2.65 -0.76
C LEU A 146 7.13 3.37 0.21
N ILE A 147 7.27 2.86 1.43
CA ILE A 147 8.08 3.52 2.47
C ILE A 147 9.54 3.63 2.03
N GLU A 148 10.07 2.55 1.48
CA GLU A 148 11.47 2.42 1.07
C GLU A 148 11.57 1.36 -0.04
N ASP A 149 12.56 1.49 -0.93
CA ASP A 149 12.87 0.48 -1.95
C ASP A 149 13.68 -0.68 -1.36
N LEU A 150 13.16 -1.27 -0.28
CA LEU A 150 13.77 -2.41 0.43
C LEU A 150 12.73 -3.52 0.61
N CYS A 151 12.90 -4.60 -0.17
CA CYS A 151 12.03 -5.76 -0.13
C CYS A 151 12.35 -6.67 1.06
N ASP A 152 11.33 -7.13 1.78
CA ASP A 152 11.47 -8.18 2.79
C ASP A 152 11.16 -9.58 2.21
N PHE A 153 12.20 -10.35 1.92
CA PHE A 153 12.07 -11.72 1.41
C PHE A 153 11.46 -12.72 2.41
N ASP A 154 11.48 -12.42 3.71
CA ASP A 154 10.87 -13.25 4.75
C ASP A 154 9.37 -12.97 4.92
N ALA A 155 8.88 -11.84 4.39
CA ALA A 155 7.51 -11.38 4.61
C ALA A 155 6.47 -12.42 4.19
N THR A 156 6.64 -13.08 3.04
CA THR A 156 5.70 -14.10 2.54
C THR A 156 5.45 -15.22 3.55
N ARG A 157 6.51 -15.68 4.22
CA ARG A 157 6.41 -16.70 5.26
C ARG A 157 5.66 -16.16 6.49
N ARG A 158 6.01 -14.95 6.94
CA ARG A 158 5.37 -14.30 8.08
C ARG A 158 3.87 -14.04 7.82
N TRP A 159 3.52 -13.63 6.60
CA TRP A 159 2.15 -13.36 6.19
C TRP A 159 1.25 -14.61 6.18
N LYS A 160 1.77 -15.78 5.81
CA LYS A 160 1.01 -17.04 5.88
C LYS A 160 0.53 -17.36 7.29
N GLU A 161 1.31 -17.00 8.29
CA GLU A 161 0.99 -17.23 9.70
C GLU A 161 0.16 -16.10 10.32
N ALA A 162 0.10 -14.93 9.68
CA ALA A 162 -0.58 -13.74 10.20
C ALA A 162 -2.08 -13.97 10.42
N ALA A 163 -2.75 -14.68 9.50
CA ALA A 163 -4.16 -15.01 9.63
C ALA A 163 -4.43 -15.89 10.85
N ASN A 164 -3.63 -16.95 11.04
CA ASN A 164 -3.75 -17.84 12.18
C ASN A 164 -3.51 -17.10 13.51
N LEU A 165 -2.54 -16.19 13.55
CA LEU A 165 -2.27 -15.38 14.74
C LEU A 165 -3.43 -14.44 15.08
N ARG A 166 -3.99 -13.78 14.07
CA ARG A 166 -5.15 -12.90 14.24
C ARG A 166 -6.34 -13.68 14.79
N ASP A 167 -6.59 -14.87 14.26
CA ASP A 167 -7.80 -15.65 14.57
C ASP A 167 -7.70 -16.40 15.92
N GLN A 168 -6.49 -16.75 16.36
CA GLN A 168 -6.26 -17.48 17.62
C GLN A 168 -5.97 -16.58 18.82
N ALA A 169 -5.55 -15.34 18.60
CA ALA A 169 -5.21 -14.43 19.69
C ALA A 169 -6.45 -13.96 20.45
N PRO A 170 -6.38 -13.86 21.79
CA PRO A 170 -7.53 -13.43 22.61
C PRO A 170 -7.91 -11.96 22.42
N ASN A 171 -6.98 -11.14 21.91
CA ASN A 171 -7.21 -9.73 21.60
C ASN A 171 -6.16 -9.21 20.59
N PRO A 172 -6.41 -8.06 19.94
CA PRO A 172 -5.49 -7.47 18.95
C PRO A 172 -4.06 -7.26 19.48
N ARG A 173 -3.90 -6.89 20.75
CA ARG A 173 -2.58 -6.68 21.36
C ARG A 173 -1.78 -7.97 21.47
N ALA A 174 -2.42 -9.06 21.88
CA ALA A 174 -1.81 -10.39 21.91
C ALA A 174 -1.42 -10.85 20.50
N ALA A 175 -2.25 -10.58 19.48
CA ALA A 175 -1.95 -10.88 18.09
C ALA A 175 -0.71 -10.12 17.59
N VAL A 176 -0.66 -8.81 17.85
CA VAL A 176 0.47 -7.93 17.50
C VAL A 176 1.76 -8.41 18.16
N LEU A 177 1.75 -8.70 19.47
CA LEU A 177 2.93 -9.20 20.17
C LEU A 177 3.39 -10.55 19.61
N ALA A 178 2.47 -11.49 19.41
CA ALA A 178 2.80 -12.81 18.87
C ALA A 178 3.41 -12.70 17.47
N TYR A 179 2.90 -11.78 16.65
CA TYR A 179 3.45 -11.49 15.32
C TYR A 179 4.85 -10.90 15.40
N LEU A 180 5.06 -9.87 16.23
CA LEU A 180 6.37 -9.24 16.44
C LEU A 180 7.41 -10.22 16.99
N ARG A 181 7.04 -11.13 17.90
CA ARG A 181 7.94 -12.17 18.43
C ARG A 181 8.42 -13.17 17.37
N ARG A 182 7.67 -13.36 16.28
CA ARG A 182 8.11 -14.16 15.12
C ARG A 182 8.99 -13.36 14.14
N ALA A 183 9.06 -12.05 14.32
CA ALA A 183 9.78 -11.11 13.50
C ALA A 183 10.83 -10.32 14.32
N VAL A 184 11.42 -10.94 15.36
CA VAL A 184 12.46 -10.29 16.17
C VAL A 184 13.62 -9.87 15.28
N GLY A 185 14.06 -8.61 15.41
CA GLY A 185 15.10 -8.00 14.60
C GLY A 185 14.70 -7.75 13.13
N LYS A 186 13.46 -8.04 12.74
CA LYS A 186 12.95 -7.84 11.38
C LYS A 186 12.06 -6.62 11.31
N ARG A 187 12.01 -6.01 10.12
CA ARG A 187 11.16 -4.86 9.82
C ARG A 187 9.73 -5.33 9.64
N VAL A 188 8.81 -4.75 10.41
CA VAL A 188 7.37 -5.00 10.33
C VAL A 188 6.67 -3.69 10.02
N THR A 189 5.81 -3.72 9.01
CA THR A 189 5.08 -2.54 8.54
C THR A 189 3.81 -2.28 9.35
N ALA A 190 3.36 -1.02 9.38
CA ALA A 190 2.09 -0.63 9.96
C ALA A 190 0.91 -1.42 9.36
N GLU A 191 0.98 -1.77 8.08
CA GLU A 191 -0.04 -2.57 7.41
C GLU A 191 -0.10 -4.01 7.92
N GLU A 192 1.05 -4.62 8.22
CA GLU A 192 1.10 -5.95 8.84
C GLU A 192 0.48 -5.91 10.23
N LEU A 193 0.85 -4.92 11.04
CA LEU A 193 0.31 -4.74 12.39
C LEU A 193 -1.20 -4.49 12.38
N ARG A 194 -1.66 -3.63 11.47
CA ARG A 194 -3.08 -3.37 11.24
C ARG A 194 -3.82 -4.64 10.85
N TYR A 195 -3.26 -5.45 9.96
CA TYR A 195 -3.88 -6.71 9.54
C TYR A 195 -4.01 -7.72 10.69
N VAL A 196 -2.93 -7.97 11.44
CA VAL A 196 -2.96 -8.94 12.56
C VAL A 196 -3.83 -8.47 13.73
N ALA A 197 -4.02 -7.15 13.86
CA ALA A 197 -4.98 -6.56 14.78
C ALA A 197 -6.44 -6.60 14.28
N GLY A 198 -6.73 -7.34 13.21
CA GLY A 198 -8.09 -7.46 12.66
C GLY A 198 -8.57 -6.22 11.90
N ASN A 199 -7.65 -5.43 11.36
CA ASN A 199 -7.92 -4.12 10.75
C ASN A 199 -8.55 -3.11 11.72
N SER A 200 -8.41 -3.33 13.03
CA SER A 200 -8.83 -2.37 14.06
C SER A 200 -7.98 -1.11 14.02
N SER A 201 -8.60 0.07 14.08
CA SER A 201 -7.88 1.35 14.18
C SER A 201 -7.13 1.52 15.50
N THR A 202 -7.34 0.64 16.49
CA THR A 202 -6.67 0.66 17.79
C THR A 202 -5.32 -0.08 17.81
N TRP A 203 -4.87 -0.62 16.66
CA TRP A 203 -3.57 -1.29 16.55
C TRP A 203 -2.38 -0.43 17.03
N PRO A 204 -2.32 0.91 16.81
CA PRO A 204 -1.20 1.70 17.30
C PRO A 204 -1.18 1.78 18.84
N ALA A 205 -2.35 1.92 19.47
CA ALA A 205 -2.49 1.87 20.92
C ALA A 205 -2.05 0.51 21.48
N ALA A 206 -2.32 -0.59 20.76
CA ALA A 206 -1.84 -1.92 21.13
C ALA A 206 -0.31 -2.01 21.12
N VAL A 207 0.36 -1.49 20.09
CA VAL A 207 1.84 -1.42 20.05
C VAL A 207 2.38 -0.58 21.21
N ARG A 208 1.78 0.57 21.47
CA ARG A 208 2.18 1.46 22.55
C ARG A 208 2.06 0.81 23.93
N SER A 209 0.94 0.14 24.20
CA SER A 209 0.74 -0.62 25.44
C SER A 209 1.81 -1.71 25.62
N LEU A 210 2.29 -2.33 24.54
CA LEU A 210 3.41 -3.26 24.62
C LEU A 210 4.73 -2.56 24.99
N CYS A 211 5.00 -1.38 24.42
CA CYS A 211 6.17 -0.58 24.82
C CYS A 211 6.11 -0.20 26.31
N GLU A 212 4.94 0.23 26.79
CA GLU A 212 4.70 0.58 28.20
C GLU A 212 4.89 -0.65 29.14
N GLU A 213 4.61 -1.87 28.66
CA GLU A 213 4.90 -3.12 29.37
C GLU A 213 6.38 -3.56 29.30
N GLY A 214 7.26 -2.75 28.71
CA GLY A 214 8.70 -3.00 28.63
C GLY A 214 9.15 -3.80 27.42
N TRP A 215 8.29 -4.04 26.42
CA TRP A 215 8.72 -4.65 25.16
C TRP A 215 9.54 -3.64 24.32
N PRO A 216 10.76 -4.00 23.88
CA PRO A 216 11.62 -3.07 23.17
C PRO A 216 11.25 -2.99 21.69
N ILE A 217 10.23 -2.19 21.35
CA ILE A 217 9.76 -1.99 19.97
C ILE A 217 10.27 -0.64 19.43
N ALA A 218 11.25 -0.71 18.54
CA ALA A 218 11.81 0.45 17.87
C ALA A 218 10.90 0.93 16.72
N HIS A 219 10.67 2.24 16.61
CA HIS A 219 9.85 2.88 15.57
C HIS A 219 10.10 4.40 15.55
N LYS A 220 9.77 5.12 14.47
CA LYS A 220 10.05 6.58 14.35
C LYS A 220 9.60 7.42 15.56
N GLY A 221 8.49 7.05 16.20
CA GLY A 221 7.91 7.76 17.35
C GLY A 221 8.64 7.57 18.68
N ASP A 222 9.62 6.67 18.78
CA ASP A 222 10.40 6.44 20.01
C ASP A 222 11.49 7.49 20.27
N GLY A 223 11.72 8.41 19.31
CA GLY A 223 12.70 9.50 19.40
C GLY A 223 14.16 9.05 19.37
N LYS A 224 14.43 7.75 19.23
CA LYS A 224 15.78 7.15 19.28
C LYS A 224 16.14 6.41 17.98
N SER A 225 15.15 6.08 17.18
CA SER A 225 15.29 5.22 16.01
C SER A 225 15.25 6.03 14.72
N ASP A 226 16.21 5.80 13.82
CA ASP A 226 16.25 6.34 12.45
C ASP A 226 15.34 5.56 11.47
N LEU A 227 14.26 4.96 12.01
CA LEU A 227 13.34 4.17 11.21
C LEU A 227 12.35 5.07 10.46
N PRO A 228 12.00 4.72 9.21
CA PRO A 228 10.90 5.37 8.52
C PRO A 228 9.58 5.26 9.27
N SER A 229 8.70 6.25 9.07
CA SER A 229 7.33 6.20 9.61
C SER A 229 6.59 4.98 9.06
N GLY A 230 5.97 4.21 9.94
CA GLY A 230 5.24 2.99 9.58
C GLY A 230 6.09 1.72 9.57
N ILE A 231 7.37 1.78 9.99
CA ILE A 231 8.21 0.60 10.25
C ILE A 231 8.41 0.41 11.76
N TYR A 232 8.29 -0.84 12.21
CA TYR A 232 8.43 -1.29 13.58
C TYR A 232 9.41 -2.46 13.64
N ILE A 233 10.26 -2.51 14.66
CA ILE A 233 11.17 -3.62 14.91
C ILE A 233 11.10 -4.00 16.38
N LEU A 234 10.78 -5.27 16.67
CA LEU A 234 10.98 -5.80 18.02
C LEU A 234 12.47 -6.14 18.18
N VAL A 235 13.18 -5.38 19.00
CA VAL A 235 14.65 -5.47 19.13
C VAL A 235 15.08 -6.76 19.82
N SER A 236 14.33 -7.19 20.84
CA SER A 236 14.56 -8.44 21.57
C SER A 236 13.25 -9.18 21.80
N GLY A 237 13.30 -10.51 21.79
CA GLY A 237 12.17 -11.39 22.08
C GLY A 237 11.77 -11.45 23.56
N GLU A 238 12.46 -10.69 24.41
CA GLU A 238 12.28 -10.61 25.85
C GLU A 238 11.93 -9.18 26.28
N ARG A 239 11.23 -9.07 27.40
CA ARG A 239 10.92 -7.77 28.01
C ARG A 239 12.17 -7.21 28.65
N THR A 240 12.41 -5.92 28.45
CA THR A 240 13.35 -5.17 29.28
C THR A 240 12.71 -4.99 30.64
N VAL A 241 13.38 -5.44 31.71
CA VAL A 241 12.95 -5.16 33.07
C VAL A 241 13.11 -3.66 33.28
N VAL A 242 12.00 -2.93 33.26
CA VAL A 242 11.98 -1.54 33.70
C VAL A 242 11.92 -1.61 35.22
N GLU A 243 13.07 -1.44 35.89
CA GLU A 243 13.07 -1.27 37.35
C GLU A 243 12.20 -0.03 37.66
N PRO A 244 11.22 -0.15 38.57
CA PRO A 244 10.44 1.00 38.99
C PRO A 244 11.37 1.99 39.70
N VAL A 245 11.37 3.23 39.22
CA VAL A 245 12.03 4.39 39.87
C VAL A 245 11.25 4.77 41.12
#